data_AF-A0A352W936-F1
#
_entry.id   AF-A0A352W936-F1
#
_cell.length_a   1.000
_cell.length_b   1.000
_cell.length_c   1.000
_cell.angle_alpha   90.00
_cell.angle_beta   90.00
_cell.angle_gamma   90.00
#
_symmetry.space_group_name_H-M   'P 1'
#
loop_
_entity.id
_entity.type
_entity.pdbx_description
1 polymer ?
#
loop_
_entity_poly.entity_id
_entity_poly.type
_entity_poly.pdbx_seq_one_letter_code
_entity_poly.pdbx_strand_id
1 'polypeptide(L)'
;MKKLLIFLALIVLLTFSSGCVFANLTICNNTTDQLESVRWNGYDFGDLSIEQSGSRSVIAGRAYIYLSISGNDYRTIEKISVIPGQDKTIILNDYTIVEGPLSLAAKGLSIMQIGDIIGEAGVSDSE
;
A
#
# COMPACT_ATOMS: atom_id res chain seq x y z
N MET A 1 -51.84 -12.85 6.50
CA MET A 1 -50.99 -12.97 5.30
C MET A 1 -50.39 -11.63 4.85
N LYS A 2 -51.15 -10.54 4.72
CA LYS A 2 -50.66 -9.21 4.27
C LYS A 2 -49.53 -8.60 5.15
N LYS A 3 -49.61 -8.76 6.48
CA LYS A 3 -48.59 -8.27 7.43
C LYS A 3 -47.25 -9.03 7.37
N LEU A 4 -47.29 -10.32 6.99
CA LEU A 4 -46.09 -11.16 6.88
C LEU A 4 -45.27 -10.80 5.64
N LEU A 5 -45.95 -10.50 4.52
CA LEU A 5 -45.32 -10.02 3.27
C LEU A 5 -44.62 -8.67 3.44
N ILE A 6 -45.20 -7.76 4.24
CA ILE A 6 -44.59 -6.45 4.54
C ILE A 6 -43.33 -6.63 5.41
N PHE A 7 -43.38 -7.52 6.40
CA PHE A 7 -42.21 -7.82 7.23
C PHE A 7 -41.08 -8.48 6.44
N LEU A 8 -41.41 -9.39 5.52
CA LEU A 8 -40.42 -10.01 4.63
C LEU A 8 -39.78 -8.98 3.69
N ALA A 9 -40.58 -8.08 3.11
CA ALA A 9 -40.06 -7.01 2.25
C ALA A 9 -39.15 -6.03 3.01
N LEU A 10 -39.44 -5.75 4.28
CA LEU A 10 -38.61 -4.88 5.12
C LEU A 10 -37.25 -5.52 5.47
N ILE A 11 -37.25 -6.82 5.76
CA ILE A 11 -36.02 -7.58 6.05
C ILE A 11 -35.14 -7.69 4.79
N VAL A 12 -35.75 -7.92 3.62
CA VAL A 12 -35.06 -7.95 2.34
C VAL A 12 -34.47 -6.57 2.01
N LEU A 13 -35.16 -5.46 2.30
CA LEU A 13 -34.64 -4.10 2.08
C LEU A 13 -33.45 -3.76 3.00
N LEU A 14 -33.42 -4.29 4.23
CA LEU A 14 -32.34 -4.07 5.20
C LEU A 14 -31.07 -4.91 4.91
N THR A 15 -31.16 -5.94 4.06
CA THR A 15 -30.01 -6.78 3.71
C THR A 15 -29.14 -6.24 2.57
N PHE A 16 -29.47 -5.09 1.96
CA PHE A 16 -28.78 -4.60 0.74
C PHE A 16 -27.80 -3.43 0.91
N SER A 17 -27.52 -2.94 2.12
CA SER A 17 -26.64 -1.77 2.29
C SER A 17 -25.40 -1.98 3.17
N SER A 18 -24.87 -3.21 3.23
CA SER A 18 -23.48 -3.43 3.64
C SER A 18 -22.54 -3.39 2.43
N GLY A 19 -22.78 -2.46 1.50
CA GLY A 19 -21.86 -2.23 0.38
C GLY A 19 -20.53 -1.74 0.94
N CYS A 20 -19.43 -2.46 0.63
CA CYS A 20 -18.10 -1.97 0.93
C CYS A 20 -17.93 -0.62 0.24
N VAL A 21 -17.76 0.45 1.02
CA VAL A 21 -17.44 1.77 0.48
C VAL A 21 -15.95 1.76 0.16
N PHE A 22 -15.64 1.69 -1.13
CA PHE A 22 -14.27 1.74 -1.62
C PHE A 22 -13.72 3.17 -1.60
N ALA A 23 -12.40 3.29 -1.66
CA ALA A 23 -11.67 4.54 -1.87
C ALA A 23 -10.62 4.31 -2.96
N ASN A 24 -10.25 5.33 -3.73
CA ASN A 24 -9.12 5.22 -4.63
C ASN A 24 -7.83 5.55 -3.88
N LEU A 25 -6.89 4.61 -3.82
CA LEU A 25 -5.54 4.86 -3.33
C LEU A 25 -4.60 4.98 -4.53
N THR A 26 -3.81 6.04 -4.57
CA THR A 26 -2.72 6.24 -5.53
C THR A 26 -1.40 6.25 -4.78
N ILE A 27 -0.42 5.47 -5.24
CA ILE A 27 0.96 5.48 -4.73
C ILE A 27 1.86 5.94 -5.88
N CYS A 28 2.61 7.00 -5.63
CA CYS A 28 3.55 7.60 -6.58
C CYS A 28 4.99 7.28 -6.17
N ASN A 29 5.82 6.95 -7.15
CA ASN A 29 7.25 6.84 -6.99
C ASN A 29 7.93 8.14 -7.43
N ASN A 30 8.42 8.92 -6.46
CA ASN A 30 9.28 10.09 -6.66
C ASN A 30 10.68 9.83 -6.09
N THR A 31 11.11 8.57 -6.06
CA THR A 31 12.48 8.20 -5.71
C THR A 31 13.38 8.29 -6.94
N THR A 32 14.68 8.19 -6.73
CA THR A 32 15.69 8.22 -7.80
C THR A 32 15.86 6.89 -8.54
N ASP A 33 15.10 5.85 -8.16
CA ASP A 33 15.14 4.53 -8.80
C ASP A 33 13.73 3.91 -8.90
N GLN A 34 13.61 2.74 -9.51
CA GLN A 34 12.39 1.94 -9.54
C GLN A 34 12.06 1.38 -8.16
N LEU A 35 10.77 1.38 -7.82
CA LEU A 35 10.24 0.63 -6.68
C LEU A 35 9.53 -0.61 -7.20
N GLU A 36 9.91 -1.78 -6.68
CA GLU A 36 9.37 -3.06 -7.13
C GLU A 36 8.28 -3.57 -6.18
N SER A 37 7.36 -4.39 -6.69
CA SER A 37 6.43 -5.16 -5.85
C SER A 37 5.58 -4.30 -4.90
N VAL A 38 5.23 -3.08 -5.28
CA VAL A 38 4.57 -2.10 -4.42
C VAL A 38 3.18 -2.59 -4.03
N ARG A 39 2.93 -2.74 -2.72
CA ARG A 39 1.71 -3.35 -2.19
C ARG A 39 1.19 -2.60 -0.97
N TRP A 40 -0.13 -2.49 -0.86
CA TRP A 40 -0.79 -1.95 0.34
C TRP A 40 -1.99 -2.80 0.72
N ASN A 41 -2.05 -3.29 1.96
CA ASN A 41 -3.16 -4.12 2.47
C ASN A 41 -3.53 -5.32 1.56
N GLY A 42 -2.52 -5.94 0.93
CA GLY A 42 -2.71 -7.03 -0.04
C GLY A 42 -3.11 -6.61 -1.46
N TYR A 43 -3.40 -5.33 -1.70
CA TYR A 43 -3.59 -4.79 -3.05
C TYR A 43 -2.24 -4.55 -3.71
N ASP A 44 -2.12 -5.03 -4.95
CA ASP A 44 -0.93 -4.92 -5.76
C ASP A 44 -0.98 -3.71 -6.71
N PHE A 45 0.04 -2.87 -6.58
CA PHE A 45 0.28 -1.69 -7.41
C PHE A 45 1.35 -1.96 -8.48
N GLY A 46 2.04 -3.11 -8.42
CA GLY A 46 3.07 -3.51 -9.35
C GLY A 46 4.40 -2.79 -9.11
N ASP A 47 5.25 -2.83 -10.14
CA ASP A 47 6.49 -2.06 -10.17
C ASP A 47 6.18 -0.64 -10.65
N LEU A 48 6.76 0.34 -9.97
CA LEU A 48 6.60 1.76 -10.27
C LEU A 48 7.96 2.31 -10.69
N SER A 49 8.15 2.60 -11.98
CA SER A 49 9.35 3.31 -12.43
C SER A 49 9.39 4.74 -11.86
N ILE A 50 10.53 5.42 -12.03
CA ILE A 50 10.71 6.81 -11.61
C ILE A 50 9.57 7.69 -12.17
N GLU A 51 9.00 8.53 -11.33
CA GLU A 51 7.86 9.42 -11.60
C GLU A 51 6.53 8.73 -11.97
N GLN A 52 6.46 7.40 -11.90
CA GLN A 52 5.21 6.67 -12.14
C GLN A 52 4.33 6.59 -10.90
N SER A 53 3.05 6.32 -11.13
CA SER A 53 2.09 6.05 -10.07
C SER A 53 1.18 4.88 -10.42
N GLY A 54 0.76 4.16 -9.39
CA GLY A 54 -0.28 3.14 -9.48
C GLY A 54 -1.52 3.59 -8.71
N SER A 55 -2.70 3.44 -9.30
CA SER A 55 -3.99 3.69 -8.64
C SER A 55 -4.85 2.43 -8.58
N ARG A 56 -5.53 2.23 -7.44
CA ARG A 56 -6.43 1.11 -7.20
C ARG A 56 -7.63 1.53 -6.36
N SER A 57 -8.79 1.00 -6.71
CA SER A 57 -9.94 1.00 -5.80
C SER A 57 -9.70 -0.03 -4.70
N VAL A 58 -9.65 0.43 -3.45
CA VAL A 58 -9.32 -0.40 -2.29
C VAL A 58 -10.41 -0.32 -1.22
N ILE A 59 -10.53 -1.38 -0.43
CA ILE A 59 -11.30 -1.32 0.81
C ILE A 59 -10.50 -0.49 1.82
N ALA A 60 -11.17 0.49 2.42
CA ALA A 60 -10.60 1.35 3.45
C ALA A 60 -10.01 0.55 4.62
N GLY A 61 -8.96 1.09 5.23
CA GLY A 61 -8.21 0.38 6.26
C GLY A 61 -6.90 1.09 6.62
N ARG A 62 -6.10 0.43 7.46
CA ARG A 62 -4.80 0.96 7.91
C ARG A 62 -3.73 -0.11 7.80
N ALA A 63 -2.81 0.04 6.85
CA ALA A 63 -1.75 -0.92 6.57
C ALA A 63 -0.45 -0.22 6.15
N TYR A 64 0.67 -0.94 6.23
CA TYR A 64 1.95 -0.50 5.67
C TYR A 64 1.92 -0.55 4.14
N ILE A 65 2.75 0.27 3.51
CA ILE A 65 3.15 0.04 2.13
C ILE A 65 4.37 -0.88 2.16
N TYR A 66 4.29 -1.99 1.46
CA TYR A 66 5.38 -2.91 1.20
C TYR A 66 5.95 -2.62 -0.19
N LEU A 67 7.26 -2.77 -0.33
CA LEU A 67 7.99 -2.52 -1.56
C LEU A 67 9.29 -3.32 -1.54
N SER A 68 9.88 -3.54 -2.71
CA SER A 68 11.21 -4.12 -2.86
C SER A 68 12.14 -3.10 -3.52
N ILE A 69 13.38 -3.06 -3.05
CA ILE A 69 14.47 -2.23 -3.59
C ILE A 69 15.68 -3.14 -3.72
N SER A 70 16.23 -3.25 -4.93
CA SER A 70 17.39 -4.11 -5.21
C SER A 70 17.22 -5.54 -4.71
N GLY A 71 16.02 -6.11 -4.91
CA GLY A 71 15.66 -7.47 -4.50
C GLY A 71 15.46 -7.71 -3.00
N ASN A 72 15.51 -6.65 -2.18
CA ASN A 72 15.24 -6.73 -0.74
C ASN A 72 13.89 -6.11 -0.40
N ASP A 73 13.11 -6.81 0.42
CA ASP A 73 11.78 -6.34 0.81
C ASP A 73 11.83 -5.39 2.01
N TYR A 74 11.08 -4.30 1.92
CA TYR A 74 10.93 -3.26 2.94
C TYR A 74 9.45 -2.94 3.16
N ARG A 75 9.18 -2.19 4.23
CA ARG A 75 7.89 -1.53 4.41
C ARG A 75 8.05 -0.15 5.02
N THR A 76 7.08 0.74 4.81
CA THR A 76 7.03 2.02 5.51
C THR A 76 6.96 1.82 7.03
N ILE A 77 7.58 2.71 7.81
CA ILE A 77 7.48 2.67 9.28
C ILE A 77 6.06 2.94 9.75
N GLU A 78 5.36 3.83 9.06
CA GLU A 78 4.00 4.21 9.42
C GLU A 78 2.99 3.47 8.56
N LYS A 79 1.88 3.08 9.20
CA LYS A 79 0.71 2.57 8.49
C LYS A 79 -0.05 3.72 7.86
N ILE A 80 -0.32 3.59 6.57
CA ILE A 80 -1.17 4.50 5.81
C ILE A 80 -2.64 4.16 6.08
N SER A 81 -3.39 5.15 6.55
CA SER A 81 -4.85 5.07 6.71
C SER A 81 -5.56 5.53 5.42
N VAL A 82 -6.43 4.69 4.87
CA VAL A 82 -7.37 5.04 3.79
C VAL A 82 -8.77 5.07 4.39
N ILE A 83 -9.50 6.16 4.14
CA ILE A 83 -10.83 6.42 4.71
C ILE A 83 -11.90 6.06 3.66
N PRO A 84 -13.02 5.42 4.04
CA PRO A 84 -14.06 5.05 3.08
C PRO A 84 -14.56 6.25 2.27
N GLY A 85 -14.60 6.11 0.94
CA GLY A 85 -15.11 7.13 0.02
C GLY A 85 -14.20 8.35 -0.14
N GLN A 86 -12.98 8.32 0.40
CA GLN A 86 -12.00 9.41 0.27
C GLN A 86 -10.78 8.93 -0.50
N ASP A 87 -10.60 9.52 -1.68
CA ASP A 87 -9.40 9.29 -2.47
C ASP A 87 -8.16 9.77 -1.72
N LYS A 88 -7.08 9.01 -1.85
CA LYS A 88 -5.82 9.29 -1.17
C LYS A 88 -4.65 9.10 -2.12
N THR A 89 -3.72 10.03 -2.09
CA THR A 89 -2.43 9.93 -2.80
C THR A 89 -1.30 9.89 -1.78
N ILE A 90 -0.39 8.93 -1.96
CA ILE A 90 0.87 8.82 -1.21
C ILE A 90 2.02 9.00 -2.17
N ILE A 91 3.01 9.81 -1.77
CA ILE A 91 4.24 10.01 -2.52
C ILE A 91 5.36 9.34 -1.71
N LEU A 92 5.99 8.34 -2.32
CA LEU A 92 7.24 7.78 -1.82
C LEU A 92 8.38 8.53 -2.51
N ASN A 93 9.40 8.89 -1.75
CA ASN A 93 10.58 9.62 -2.23
C ASN A 93 11.82 9.15 -1.48
N ASP A 94 13.00 9.64 -1.87
CA ASP A 94 14.27 9.22 -1.28
C ASP A 94 14.33 9.42 0.24
N TYR A 95 13.60 10.40 0.79
CA TYR A 95 13.54 10.67 2.23
C TYR A 95 12.50 9.82 2.99
N THR A 96 11.75 8.98 2.28
CA THR A 96 10.75 8.11 2.90
C THR A 96 11.44 7.07 3.77
N ILE A 97 11.02 7.00 5.03
CA ILE A 97 11.63 6.10 6.01
C ILE A 97 10.94 4.73 5.96
N VAL A 98 11.76 3.70 5.79
CA VAL A 98 11.34 2.30 5.72
C VAL A 98 12.07 1.45 6.74
N GLU A 99 11.51 0.29 7.03
CA GLU A 99 12.17 -0.76 7.80
C GLU A 99 12.34 -2.04 6.96
N GLY A 100 13.50 -2.68 7.09
CA GLY A 100 13.90 -3.88 6.34
C GLY A 100 15.40 -4.16 6.44
N PRO A 101 15.95 -5.13 5.68
CA PRO A 101 15.21 -6.10 4.87
C PRO A 101 14.32 -7.02 5.72
N LEU A 102 13.08 -7.26 5.29
CA LEU A 102 12.11 -8.07 6.04
C LEU A 102 12.51 -9.55 6.13
N SER A 103 13.30 -10.05 5.16
CA SER A 103 13.87 -11.40 5.17
C SER A 103 14.84 -11.63 6.33
N LEU A 104 15.41 -10.57 6.89
CA LEU A 104 16.38 -10.61 7.99
C LEU A 104 15.74 -10.29 9.35
N ALA A 105 14.41 -10.27 9.47
CA ALA A 105 13.71 -9.88 10.71
C ALA A 105 14.19 -10.60 11.98
N ALA A 106 14.67 -11.85 11.86
CA ALA A 106 15.25 -12.61 12.98
C ALA A 106 16.57 -12.03 13.52
N LYS A 107 17.27 -11.21 12.72
CA LYS A 107 18.50 -10.48 13.08
C LYS A 107 18.23 -9.02 13.48
N GLY A 108 16.97 -8.60 13.48
CA GLY A 108 16.56 -7.20 13.66
C GLY A 108 16.39 -6.49 12.32
N LEU A 109 15.45 -5.55 12.27
CA LEU A 109 15.20 -4.69 11.10
C LEU A 109 16.00 -3.40 11.24
N SER A 110 16.58 -2.96 10.13
CA SER A 110 17.16 -1.62 10.03
C SER A 110 16.09 -0.60 9.70
N ILE A 111 16.26 0.62 10.20
CA ILE A 111 15.45 1.78 9.83
C ILE A 111 16.34 2.70 9.01
N MET A 112 15.92 3.02 7.79
CA MET A 112 16.73 3.80 6.85
C MET A 112 15.83 4.55 5.85
N GLN A 113 16.41 5.53 5.14
CA GLN A 113 15.74 6.23 4.05
C GLN A 113 15.86 5.42 2.75
N ILE A 114 14.88 5.54 1.86
CA ILE A 114 14.93 4.85 0.55
C ILE A 114 16.18 5.26 -0.24
N GLY A 115 16.56 6.55 -0.23
CA GLY A 115 17.74 7.03 -0.94
C GLY A 115 19.05 6.41 -0.47
N ASP A 116 19.18 6.12 0.83
CA ASP A 116 20.37 5.45 1.37
C ASP A 116 20.48 4.02 0.83
N ILE A 117 19.35 3.31 0.72
CA ILE A 117 19.30 1.94 0.17
C ILE A 117 19.74 1.93 -1.30
N ILE A 118 19.17 2.85 -2.10
CA ILE A 118 19.49 2.97 -3.53
C ILE A 118 20.97 3.33 -3.72
N GLY A 119 21.48 4.29 -2.94
CA GLY A 119 22.87 4.72 -3.00
C GLY A 119 23.87 3.61 -2.64
N GLU A 120 23.55 2.75 -1.68
CA GLU A 120 24.39 1.60 -1.33
C GLU A 120 24.41 0.50 -2.41
N ALA A 121 23.27 0.26 -3.07
CA ALA A 121 23.18 -0.76 -4.13
C ALA A 121 24.07 -0.45 -5.33
N GLY A 122 24.19 0.83 -5.70
CA GLY A 122 24.99 1.30 -6.85
C GLY A 122 26.51 1.18 -6.70
N VAL A 123 27.02 0.86 -5.50
CA VAL A 123 28.48 0.71 -5.25
C VAL A 123 28.97 -0.72 -5.54
N SER A 124 28.07 -1.71 -5.60
CA SER A 124 28.46 -3.13 -5.70
C SER A 124 28.87 -3.63 -7.09
N ASP A 125 28.66 -2.84 -8.15
CA ASP A 125 28.92 -3.24 -9.55
C ASP A 125 30.26 -2.75 -10.12
N SER A 126 31.22 -2.36 -9.27
CA SER A 126 32.52 -1.78 -9.70
C SER A 126 33.76 -2.44 -9.08
N GLU A 127 33.81 -3.78 -9.09
CA GLU A 127 35.06 -4.55 -8.93
C GLU A 127 35.44 -5.33 -10.20
#